data_AF-A0A9C9KN64-F1
#
_entry.id   AF-A0A9C9KN64-F1
#
_cell.length_a   1.000
_cell.length_b   1.000
_cell.length_c   1.000
_cell.angle_alpha   90.00
_cell.angle_beta   90.00
_cell.angle_gamma   90.00
#
_symmetry.space_group_name_H-M   'P 1'
#
loop_
_entity.id
_entity.type
_entity.pdbx_description
1 polymer ?
#
loop_
_entity_poly.entity_id
_entity_poly.type
_entity_poly.pdbx_seq_one_letter_code
_entity_poly.pdbx_strand_id
1 'polypeptide(L)'
;MQFRGALARKLGQFTAEHNRLTHWIYRWRQYCAQYQRSYKRNKSRLYMPLTLFFKYYTPLLEAFTVEAARKDELEADMYALQGMNDKELADVILRQEVCRTFLKTKYWPKIFTMLRKNPSNPERLPHINMPGVVRKALTENEFAQIMNDLINAEPNWKDGMPDLHARLEHIGQTKLDMPPPVMETAAQRYLGDAFSAVVKLLDKQWLAKNGVKKTVDPASIKHSIKKQTPNKADSSMLETTEVDEDLPLEEQQYQSLRNKARQTGLNQAEAFELATYAEKFEGKAAAITMYQKILKSNPTHAKTIFAVGRILLSSNDPSGVKILEKAMSLDKGVIAQACWILAKYYKSLGDDNRSREYLERAANVSAAA
;
A
#
# COMPACT_ATOMS: atom_id res chain seq x y z
N MET A 1 0.22 4.23 27.61
CA MET A 1 -0.33 5.38 26.86
C MET A 1 0.40 5.63 25.54
N GLN A 2 1.73 5.53 25.49
CA GLN A 2 2.53 5.83 24.30
C GLN A 2 2.11 5.15 22.98
N PHE A 3 1.76 3.85 23.02
CA PHE A 3 1.26 3.15 21.83
C PHE A 3 -0.08 3.70 21.32
N ARG A 4 -0.97 4.15 22.21
CA ARG A 4 -2.25 4.76 21.82
C ARG A 4 -2.00 6.05 21.03
N GLY A 5 -1.01 6.85 21.42
CA GLY A 5 -0.62 8.05 20.68
C GLY A 5 -0.05 7.77 19.31
N ALA A 6 0.90 6.83 19.22
CA ALA A 6 1.44 6.40 17.95
C ALA A 6 0.35 5.85 17.00
N LEU A 7 -0.63 5.14 17.57
CA LEU A 7 -1.77 4.61 16.82
C LEU A 7 -2.74 5.73 16.39
N ALA A 8 -3.13 6.63 17.30
CA ALA A 8 -4.01 7.76 17.01
C ALA A 8 -3.44 8.65 15.90
N ARG A 9 -2.14 8.95 15.98
CA ARG A 9 -1.39 9.65 14.93
C ARG A 9 -1.56 8.98 13.56
N LYS A 10 -1.32 7.67 13.48
CA LYS A 10 -1.39 6.96 12.20
C LYS A 10 -2.82 6.81 11.71
N LEU A 11 -3.79 6.58 12.58
CA LEU A 11 -5.22 6.54 12.22
C LEU A 11 -5.69 7.88 11.68
N GLY A 12 -5.38 9.00 12.36
CA GLY A 12 -5.72 10.34 11.89
C GLY A 12 -5.02 10.69 10.58
N GLN A 13 -3.76 10.30 10.42
CA GLN A 13 -3.06 10.45 9.14
C GLN A 13 -3.80 9.73 8.01
N PHE A 14 -4.36 8.52 8.26
CA PHE A 14 -5.12 7.78 7.26
C PHE A 14 -6.51 8.37 6.94
N THR A 15 -7.15 9.07 7.87
CA THR A 15 -8.45 9.73 7.60
C THR A 15 -8.26 10.96 6.71
N ALA A 16 -7.09 11.60 6.76
CA ALA A 16 -6.70 12.74 5.92
C ALA A 16 -7.72 13.89 5.93
N GLU A 17 -8.30 14.16 7.11
CA GLU A 17 -9.39 15.12 7.28
C GLU A 17 -8.98 16.55 6.92
N HIS A 18 -7.79 16.98 7.36
CA HIS A 18 -7.30 18.34 7.18
C HIS A 18 -6.50 18.56 5.88
N ASN A 19 -5.83 17.54 5.34
CA ASN A 19 -5.04 17.71 4.11
C ASN A 19 -4.94 16.44 3.22
N ARG A 20 -5.94 16.27 2.36
CA ARG A 20 -6.03 15.11 1.44
C ARG A 20 -4.90 15.07 0.40
N LEU A 21 -4.40 16.23 -0.03
CA LEU A 21 -3.40 16.30 -1.08
C LEU A 21 -2.02 15.86 -0.57
N THR A 22 -1.58 16.39 0.57
CA THR A 22 -0.29 15.98 1.17
C THR A 22 -0.32 14.52 1.56
N HIS A 23 -1.45 14.03 2.06
CA HIS A 23 -1.61 12.62 2.39
C HIS A 23 -1.56 11.72 1.15
N TRP A 24 -2.24 12.12 0.07
CA TRP A 24 -2.17 11.41 -1.21
C TRP A 24 -0.73 11.34 -1.73
N ILE A 25 0.01 12.46 -1.68
CA ILE A 25 1.43 12.52 -2.05
C ILE A 25 2.27 11.60 -1.17
N TYR A 26 2.08 11.64 0.15
CA TYR A 26 2.78 10.79 1.11
C TYR A 26 2.58 9.30 0.79
N ARG A 27 1.33 8.88 0.58
CA ARG A 27 1.00 7.48 0.22
C ARG A 27 1.60 7.11 -1.12
N TRP A 28 1.56 8.00 -2.11
CA TRP A 28 2.17 7.76 -3.41
C TRP A 28 3.67 7.51 -3.31
N ARG A 29 4.41 8.29 -2.50
CA ARG A 29 5.83 8.03 -2.21
C ARG A 29 6.04 6.61 -1.65
N GLN A 30 5.23 6.19 -0.69
CA GLN A 30 5.32 4.85 -0.10
C GLN A 30 5.06 3.74 -1.12
N TYR A 31 4.05 3.92 -1.99
CA TYR A 31 3.77 2.98 -3.07
C TYR A 31 4.93 2.89 -4.06
N CYS A 32 5.48 4.02 -4.52
CA CYS A 32 6.64 4.01 -5.42
C CYS A 32 7.84 3.29 -4.80
N ALA A 33 8.15 3.55 -3.53
CA ALA A 33 9.22 2.86 -2.82
C ALA A 33 8.95 1.34 -2.68
N GLN A 34 7.71 0.94 -2.42
CA GLN A 34 7.31 -0.46 -2.35
C GLN A 34 7.45 -1.17 -3.71
N TYR A 35 6.93 -0.55 -4.79
CA TYR A 35 7.06 -1.07 -6.15
C TYR A 35 8.52 -1.18 -6.56
N GLN A 36 9.34 -0.17 -6.30
CA GLN A 36 10.78 -0.22 -6.58
C GLN A 36 11.45 -1.42 -5.89
N ARG A 37 11.14 -1.68 -4.61
CA ARG A 37 11.67 -2.83 -3.86
C ARG A 37 11.16 -4.16 -4.43
N SER A 38 9.89 -4.23 -4.80
CA SER A 38 9.28 -5.44 -5.38
C SER A 38 9.91 -5.79 -6.73
N TYR A 39 9.99 -4.82 -7.66
CA TYR A 39 10.58 -5.01 -8.98
C TYR A 39 12.09 -5.26 -8.94
N LYS A 40 12.82 -4.68 -7.98
CA LYS A 40 14.24 -5.01 -7.76
C LYS A 40 14.44 -6.45 -7.28
N ARG A 41 13.46 -7.02 -6.55
CA ARG A 41 13.51 -8.41 -6.08
C ARG A 41 13.16 -9.40 -7.20
N ASN A 42 12.26 -9.01 -8.11
CA ASN A 42 11.87 -9.84 -9.24
C ASN A 42 12.91 -9.78 -10.38
N LYS A 43 13.48 -10.93 -10.77
CA LYS A 43 14.51 -11.01 -11.81
C LYS A 43 13.95 -11.15 -13.23
N SER A 44 12.63 -11.15 -13.40
CA SER A 44 12.02 -11.30 -14.73
C SER A 44 12.34 -10.10 -15.63
N ARG A 45 12.78 -10.38 -16.86
CA ARG A 45 13.09 -9.37 -17.88
C ARG A 45 11.87 -8.56 -18.31
N LEU A 46 10.66 -9.10 -18.12
CA LEU A 46 9.40 -8.43 -18.46
C LEU A 46 9.20 -7.13 -17.67
N TYR A 47 9.67 -7.08 -16.43
CA TYR A 47 9.53 -5.91 -15.56
C TYR A 47 10.68 -4.92 -15.67
N MET A 48 11.67 -5.16 -16.55
CA MET A 48 12.85 -4.30 -16.67
C MET A 48 12.50 -2.83 -16.97
N PRO A 49 11.53 -2.51 -17.86
CA PRO A 49 11.10 -1.12 -18.07
C PRO A 49 10.55 -0.48 -16.79
N LEU A 50 9.77 -1.20 -16.00
CA LEU A 50 9.21 -0.72 -14.73
C LEU A 50 10.29 -0.54 -13.66
N THR A 51 11.24 -1.47 -13.57
CA THR A 51 12.40 -1.34 -12.67
C THR A 51 13.20 -0.08 -13.00
N LEU A 52 13.41 0.20 -14.29
CA LEU A 52 14.12 1.41 -14.73
C LEU A 52 13.31 2.66 -14.39
N PHE A 53 12.01 2.67 -14.71
CA PHE A 53 11.10 3.76 -14.38
C PHE A 53 11.17 4.11 -12.88
N PHE A 54 10.89 3.15 -11.99
CA PHE A 54 10.90 3.41 -10.54
C PHE A 54 12.31 3.70 -9.99
N LYS A 55 13.38 3.26 -10.66
CA LYS A 55 14.75 3.62 -10.26
C LYS A 55 15.02 5.12 -10.40
N TYR A 56 14.49 5.77 -11.45
CA TYR A 56 14.69 7.21 -11.70
C TYR A 56 13.54 8.07 -11.18
N TYR A 57 12.30 7.58 -11.28
CA TYR A 57 11.11 8.30 -10.87
C TYR A 57 11.02 8.47 -9.35
N THR A 58 11.28 7.42 -8.56
CA THR A 58 11.19 7.48 -7.09
C THR A 58 12.07 8.58 -6.47
N PRO A 59 13.38 8.69 -6.75
CA PRO A 59 14.20 9.74 -6.15
C PRO A 59 13.79 11.16 -6.61
N LEU A 60 13.29 11.30 -7.84
CA LEU A 60 12.77 12.57 -8.35
C LEU A 60 11.50 12.99 -7.60
N LEU A 61 10.55 12.05 -7.46
CA LEU A 61 9.33 12.23 -6.69
C LEU A 61 9.67 12.60 -5.24
N GLU A 62 10.57 11.84 -4.60
CA GLU A 62 10.98 12.09 -3.22
C GLU A 62 11.55 13.50 -3.05
N ALA A 63 12.42 13.95 -3.95
CA ALA A 63 13.04 15.28 -3.91
C ALA A 63 12.02 16.42 -4.08
N PHE A 64 11.10 16.32 -5.05
CA PHE A 64 10.11 17.39 -5.29
C PHE A 64 8.99 17.45 -4.25
N THR A 65 8.76 16.36 -3.51
CA THR A 65 7.63 16.26 -2.58
C THR A 65 8.05 16.20 -1.11
N VAL A 66 9.33 16.47 -0.79
CA VAL A 66 9.84 16.39 0.60
C VAL A 66 8.98 17.23 1.55
N GLU A 67 8.75 18.49 1.18
CA GLU A 67 8.02 19.42 2.04
C GLU A 67 6.56 19.02 2.24
N ALA A 68 5.91 18.51 1.20
CA ALA A 68 4.55 17.98 1.29
C ALA A 68 4.47 16.76 2.23
N ALA A 69 5.47 15.86 2.17
CA ALA A 69 5.53 14.70 3.06
C ALA A 69 5.79 15.11 4.52
N ARG A 70 6.63 16.13 4.76
CA ARG A 70 6.88 16.66 6.10
C ARG A 70 5.62 17.25 6.71
N LYS A 71 4.90 18.08 5.95
CA LYS A 71 3.61 18.64 6.40
C LYS A 71 2.61 17.55 6.77
N ASP A 72 2.56 16.46 6.01
CA ASP A 72 1.68 15.32 6.33
C ASP A 72 2.06 14.64 7.66
N GLU A 73 3.36 14.46 7.93
CA GLU A 73 3.84 13.88 9.19
C GLU A 73 3.67 14.82 10.39
N LEU A 74 3.74 16.15 10.20
CA LEU A 74 3.44 17.16 11.23
C LEU A 74 1.94 17.19 11.55
N GLU A 75 1.08 17.19 10.52
CA GLU A 75 -0.37 17.09 10.70
C GLU A 75 -0.77 15.77 11.39
N ALA A 76 -0.03 14.69 11.12
CA ALA A 76 -0.21 13.43 11.82
C ALA A 76 0.00 13.57 13.34
N ASP A 77 0.96 14.39 13.79
CA ASP A 77 1.16 14.69 15.21
C ASP A 77 -0.05 15.48 15.79
N MET A 78 -0.66 16.39 15.03
CA MET A 78 -1.87 17.14 15.46
C MET A 78 -3.07 16.23 15.76
N TYR A 79 -3.32 15.19 14.97
CA TYR A 79 -4.42 14.26 15.27
C TYR A 79 -4.23 13.52 16.61
N ALA A 80 -2.99 13.28 17.03
CA ALA A 80 -2.74 12.64 18.32
C ALA A 80 -3.12 13.55 19.51
N LEU A 81 -3.04 14.88 19.34
CA LEU A 81 -3.44 15.85 20.36
C LEU A 81 -4.96 15.85 20.63
N GLN A 82 -5.79 15.31 19.74
CA GLN A 82 -7.22 15.18 20.01
C GLN A 82 -7.51 14.17 21.14
N GLY A 83 -6.60 13.22 21.37
CA GLY A 83 -6.76 12.15 22.38
C GLY A 83 -5.70 12.14 23.47
N MET A 84 -4.74 13.06 23.44
CA MET A 84 -3.58 13.11 24.35
C MET A 84 -3.14 14.55 24.60
N ASN A 85 -2.50 14.81 25.73
CA ASN A 85 -1.85 16.10 25.95
C ASN A 85 -0.53 16.20 25.16
N ASP A 86 -0.08 17.43 25.00
CA ASP A 86 1.15 17.81 24.31
C ASP A 86 2.42 17.20 24.92
N LYS A 87 2.52 17.16 26.26
CA LYS A 87 3.65 16.54 26.97
C LYS A 87 3.75 15.03 26.73
N GLU A 88 2.64 14.31 26.83
CA GLU A 88 2.58 12.88 26.55
C GLU A 88 2.90 12.59 25.09
N LEU A 89 2.44 13.43 24.17
CA LEU A 89 2.80 13.31 22.76
C LEU A 89 4.30 13.54 22.54
N ALA A 90 4.88 14.57 23.14
CA ALA A 90 6.33 14.81 23.09
C ALA A 90 7.13 13.58 23.55
N ASP A 91 6.71 12.94 24.64
CA ASP A 91 7.30 11.69 25.12
C ASP A 91 7.21 10.53 24.11
N VAL A 92 6.07 10.42 23.41
CA VAL A 92 5.88 9.42 22.34
C VAL A 92 6.84 9.69 21.18
N ILE A 93 6.89 10.95 20.71
CA ILE A 93 7.72 11.39 19.59
C ILE A 93 9.19 11.11 19.90
N LEU A 94 9.66 11.57 21.05
CA LEU A 94 11.02 11.43 21.51
C LEU A 94 11.42 9.95 21.62
N ARG A 95 10.60 9.13 22.29
CA ARG A 95 10.91 7.71 22.42
C ARG A 95 10.93 7.00 21.07
N GLN A 96 10.03 7.35 20.16
CA GLN A 96 10.01 6.76 18.82
C GLN A 96 11.28 7.07 18.05
N GLU A 97 11.74 8.32 18.04
CA GLU A 97 12.96 8.72 17.32
C GLU A 97 14.24 8.17 17.97
N VAL A 98 14.34 8.17 19.31
CA VAL A 98 15.47 7.56 20.02
C VAL A 98 15.54 6.06 19.75
N CYS A 99 14.42 5.33 19.90
CA CYS A 99 14.37 3.90 19.61
C CYS A 99 14.67 3.60 18.15
N ARG A 100 14.13 4.38 17.21
CA ARG A 100 14.40 4.23 15.77
C ARG A 100 15.89 4.40 15.46
N THR A 101 16.51 5.42 16.05
CA THR A 101 17.94 5.71 15.89
C THR A 101 18.78 4.58 16.48
N PHE A 102 18.54 4.20 17.73
CA PHE A 102 19.22 3.07 18.38
C PHE A 102 19.11 1.78 17.57
N LEU A 103 17.91 1.46 17.07
CA LEU A 103 17.67 0.26 16.29
C LEU A 103 18.48 0.28 14.99
N LYS A 104 18.49 1.42 14.29
CA LYS A 104 19.18 1.61 13.01
C LYS A 104 20.70 1.58 13.14
N THR A 105 21.27 2.25 14.15
CA THR A 105 22.72 2.48 14.25
C THR A 105 23.46 1.42 15.06
N LYS A 106 22.83 0.88 16.12
CA LYS A 106 23.48 -0.10 17.02
C LYS A 106 22.90 -1.50 16.86
N TYR A 107 21.58 -1.65 17.01
CA TYR A 107 20.95 -2.96 17.14
C TYR A 107 21.04 -3.80 15.86
N TRP A 108 20.46 -3.34 14.75
CA TRP A 108 20.42 -4.10 13.50
C TRP A 108 21.81 -4.39 12.93
N PRO A 109 22.76 -3.45 12.91
CA PRO A 109 24.14 -3.74 12.49
C PRO A 109 24.79 -4.86 13.28
N LYS A 110 24.56 -4.91 14.60
CA LYS A 110 25.07 -5.98 15.47
C LYS A 110 24.45 -7.34 15.14
N ILE A 111 23.13 -7.40 14.96
CA ILE A 111 22.42 -8.62 14.54
C ILE A 111 22.92 -9.11 13.18
N PHE A 112 23.04 -8.23 12.18
CA PHE A 112 23.55 -8.62 10.85
C PHE A 112 25.03 -9.05 10.88
N THR A 113 25.82 -8.52 11.81
CA THR A 113 27.21 -8.96 12.01
C THR A 113 27.25 -10.36 12.64
N MET A 114 26.39 -10.66 13.61
CA MET A 114 26.25 -12.01 14.18
C MET A 114 25.78 -13.02 13.11
N LEU A 115 24.78 -12.66 12.31
CA LEU A 115 24.27 -13.52 11.24
C LEU A 115 25.35 -13.81 10.18
N ARG A 116 26.19 -12.81 9.84
CA ARG A 116 27.33 -13.02 8.93
C ARG A 116 28.37 -14.00 9.48
N LYS A 117 28.59 -14.00 10.80
CA LYS A 117 29.50 -14.94 11.47
C LYS A 117 28.93 -16.35 11.55
N ASN A 118 27.64 -16.49 11.83
CA ASN A 118 26.96 -17.79 11.92
C ASN A 118 25.61 -17.79 11.16
N PRO A 119 25.62 -18.06 9.83
CA PRO A 119 24.43 -17.92 8.99
C PRO A 119 23.33 -18.95 9.26
N SER A 120 23.72 -20.18 9.64
CA SER A 120 22.80 -21.31 9.71
C SER A 120 22.06 -21.40 11.04
N ASN A 121 22.60 -20.83 12.12
CA ASN A 121 21.97 -20.81 13.43
C ASN A 121 22.49 -19.64 14.27
N PRO A 122 21.91 -18.44 14.17
CA PRO A 122 22.34 -17.33 15.00
C PRO A 122 21.98 -17.61 16.47
N GLU A 123 22.98 -17.49 17.36
CA GLU A 123 22.81 -17.66 18.82
C GLU A 123 21.71 -16.77 19.42
N ARG A 124 21.38 -15.66 18.75
CA ARG A 124 20.36 -14.71 19.16
C ARG A 124 19.50 -14.29 17.99
N LEU A 125 18.21 -14.58 18.09
CA LEU A 125 17.20 -14.11 17.15
C LEU A 125 16.81 -12.66 17.46
N PRO A 126 16.51 -11.83 16.44
CA PRO A 126 16.27 -10.41 16.65
C PRO A 126 15.03 -10.14 17.51
N HIS A 127 13.85 -10.55 17.05
CA HIS A 127 12.60 -10.08 17.62
C HIS A 127 12.39 -10.54 19.07
N ILE A 128 12.76 -11.78 19.41
CA ILE A 128 12.68 -12.28 20.79
C ILE A 128 13.58 -11.53 21.77
N ASN A 129 14.78 -11.13 21.32
CA ASN A 129 15.75 -10.46 22.17
C ASN A 129 15.58 -8.94 22.22
N MET A 130 14.86 -8.36 21.26
CA MET A 130 14.73 -6.92 21.11
C MET A 130 14.22 -6.21 22.37
N PRO A 131 13.12 -6.62 23.03
CA PRO A 131 12.64 -5.94 24.25
C PRO A 131 13.68 -5.92 25.37
N GLY A 132 14.36 -7.05 25.58
CA GLY A 132 15.39 -7.19 26.60
C GLY A 132 16.63 -6.35 26.30
N VAL A 133 17.04 -6.29 25.03
CA VAL A 133 18.16 -5.45 24.59
C VAL A 133 17.81 -3.97 24.71
N VAL A 134 16.64 -3.55 24.25
CA VAL A 134 16.21 -2.14 24.37
C VAL A 134 16.16 -1.72 25.83
N ARG A 135 15.58 -2.53 26.72
CA ARG A 135 15.51 -2.21 28.16
C ARG A 135 16.89 -2.13 28.84
N LYS A 136 17.82 -3.02 28.46
CA LYS A 136 19.16 -3.08 29.09
C LYS A 136 20.17 -2.10 28.49
N ALA A 137 20.14 -1.92 27.17
CA ALA A 137 21.13 -1.14 26.44
C ALA A 137 20.77 0.34 26.40
N LEU A 138 19.48 0.67 26.29
CA LEU A 138 18.99 2.04 26.32
C LEU A 138 18.91 2.51 27.78
N THR A 139 20.07 2.61 28.42
CA THR A 139 20.24 3.21 29.75
C THR A 139 19.90 4.70 29.70
N GLU A 140 19.72 5.32 30.86
CA GLU A 140 19.41 6.74 30.94
C GLU A 140 20.45 7.60 30.20
N ASN A 141 21.74 7.25 30.35
CA ASN A 141 22.84 7.94 29.68
C ASN A 141 22.84 7.74 28.15
N GLU A 142 22.61 6.52 27.66
CA GLU A 142 22.52 6.27 26.21
C GLU A 142 21.31 7.00 25.60
N PHE A 143 20.19 7.03 26.32
CA PHE A 143 19.00 7.75 25.90
C PHE A 143 19.26 9.25 25.79
N ALA A 144 19.87 9.84 26.82
CA ALA A 144 20.23 11.26 26.85
C ALA A 144 21.23 11.63 25.74
N GLN A 145 22.20 10.76 25.47
CA GLN A 145 23.15 10.98 24.38
C GLN A 145 22.45 11.01 23.02
N ILE A 146 21.64 9.98 22.70
CA ILE A 146 20.92 9.92 21.43
C ILE A 146 19.92 11.08 21.30
N MET A 147 19.27 11.48 22.39
CA MET A 147 18.41 12.66 22.42
C MET A 147 19.18 13.92 22.03
N ASN A 148 20.32 14.19 22.68
CA ASN A 148 21.14 15.35 22.36
C ASN A 148 21.65 15.32 20.92
N ASP A 149 22.04 14.15 20.41
CA ASP A 149 22.45 13.99 19.01
C ASP A 149 21.29 14.32 18.05
N LEU A 150 20.06 13.92 18.38
CA LEU A 150 18.87 14.19 17.56
C LEU A 150 18.46 15.67 17.56
N ILE A 151 18.63 16.35 18.69
CA ILE A 151 18.33 17.80 18.81
C ILE A 151 19.32 18.63 18.00
N ASN A 152 20.61 18.24 18.04
CA ASN A 152 21.68 18.97 17.37
C ASN A 152 21.96 18.51 15.93
N ALA A 153 21.20 17.52 15.43
CA ALA A 153 21.39 17.00 14.08
C ALA A 153 20.96 18.02 13.02
N GLU A 154 21.76 18.16 11.96
CA GLU A 154 21.37 18.97 10.81
C GLU A 154 20.14 18.38 10.10
N PRO A 155 19.19 19.23 9.66
CA PRO A 155 18.01 18.77 8.94
C PRO A 155 18.38 18.04 7.66
N ASN A 156 17.94 16.78 7.53
CA ASN A 156 18.14 16.04 6.29
C ASN A 156 17.15 16.50 5.23
N TRP A 157 17.60 17.35 4.32
CA TRP A 157 16.79 17.94 3.24
C TRP A 157 16.16 16.94 2.27
N LYS A 158 16.62 15.67 2.24
CA LYS A 158 16.01 14.60 1.42
C LYS A 158 14.94 13.81 2.16
N ASP A 159 14.92 13.87 3.49
CA ASP A 159 14.01 13.06 4.29
C ASP A 159 12.63 13.72 4.36
N GLY A 160 11.59 12.92 4.03
CA GLY A 160 10.20 13.31 4.16
C GLY A 160 9.72 13.28 5.61
N MET A 161 10.48 12.71 6.53
CA MET A 161 10.25 12.85 7.96
C MET A 161 10.81 14.19 8.45
N PRO A 162 10.00 15.03 9.12
CA PRO A 162 10.51 16.21 9.82
C PRO A 162 11.45 15.78 10.96
N ASP A 163 12.40 16.65 11.29
CA ASP A 163 13.31 16.42 12.42
C ASP A 163 12.59 16.51 13.77
N LEU A 164 13.30 16.10 14.83
CA LEU A 164 12.72 16.10 16.18
C LEU A 164 12.31 17.50 16.61
N HIS A 165 13.13 18.52 16.31
CA HIS A 165 12.86 19.90 16.67
C HIS A 165 11.57 20.42 16.02
N ALA A 166 11.42 20.30 14.70
CA ALA A 166 10.25 20.75 13.96
C ALA A 166 8.97 20.08 14.44
N ARG A 167 9.03 18.79 14.81
CA ARG A 167 7.86 18.06 15.35
C ARG A 167 7.46 18.57 16.73
N LEU A 168 8.43 18.83 17.61
CA LEU A 168 8.17 19.35 18.95
C LEU A 168 7.68 20.79 18.93
N GLU A 169 8.28 21.64 18.09
CA GLU A 169 7.84 23.00 17.86
C GLU A 169 6.40 23.05 17.33
N HIS A 170 6.05 22.15 16.39
CA HIS A 170 4.71 22.09 15.82
C HIS A 170 3.62 21.72 16.84
N ILE A 171 3.95 20.91 17.86
CA ILE A 171 3.02 20.59 18.95
C ILE A 171 3.09 21.60 20.11
N GLY A 172 3.85 22.69 19.97
CA GLY A 172 3.99 23.75 20.98
C GLY A 172 4.91 23.40 22.15
N GLN A 173 5.76 22.38 22.02
CA GLN A 173 6.64 21.91 23.08
C GLN A 173 8.08 22.37 22.88
N THR A 174 8.57 23.20 23.80
CA THR A 174 9.95 23.73 23.78
C THR A 174 10.84 23.07 24.85
N LYS A 175 10.24 22.42 25.84
CA LYS A 175 10.97 21.73 26.93
C LYS A 175 10.86 20.23 26.74
N LEU A 176 12.00 19.57 26.72
CA LEU A 176 12.10 18.12 26.66
C LEU A 176 12.47 17.60 28.04
N ASP A 177 11.52 16.93 28.67
CA ASP A 177 11.79 16.14 29.86
C ASP A 177 12.16 14.71 29.47
N MET A 178 12.92 14.04 30.32
CA MET A 178 13.25 12.64 30.10
C MET A 178 12.00 11.78 30.34
N PRO A 179 11.56 10.97 29.35
CA PRO A 179 10.38 10.16 29.52
C PRO A 179 10.66 9.00 30.50
N PRO A 180 9.68 8.58 31.31
CA PRO A 180 9.86 7.55 32.33
C PRO A 180 10.29 6.20 31.73
N PRO A 181 11.08 5.36 32.42
CA PRO A 181 11.54 4.10 31.87
C PRO A 181 10.37 3.15 31.54
N VAL A 182 10.48 2.44 30.41
CA VAL A 182 9.45 1.49 29.98
C VAL A 182 9.68 0.13 30.61
N MET A 183 8.83 -0.20 31.58
CA MET A 183 8.85 -1.51 32.25
C MET A 183 8.20 -2.59 31.38
N GLU A 184 7.04 -2.30 30.78
CA GLU A 184 6.28 -3.22 29.93
C GLU A 184 6.16 -2.65 28.51
N THR A 185 6.50 -3.46 27.50
CA THR A 185 6.35 -3.02 26.10
C THR A 185 4.90 -3.12 25.62
N ALA A 186 4.50 -2.29 24.65
CA ALA A 186 3.17 -2.36 24.05
C ALA A 186 2.88 -3.73 23.43
N ALA A 187 3.88 -4.36 22.80
CA ALA A 187 3.73 -5.69 22.24
C ALA A 187 3.41 -6.73 23.32
N GLN A 188 4.10 -6.70 24.47
CA GLN A 188 3.81 -7.59 25.60
C GLN A 188 2.40 -7.37 26.14
N ARG A 189 2.00 -6.11 26.34
CA ARG A 189 0.70 -5.77 26.91
C ARG A 189 -0.48 -6.13 26.02
N TYR A 190 -0.42 -5.80 24.73
CA TYR A 190 -1.56 -5.96 23.82
C TYR A 190 -1.64 -7.34 23.15
N LEU A 191 -0.50 -8.02 22.95
CA LEU A 191 -0.52 -9.38 22.40
C LEU A 191 -0.74 -10.45 23.47
N GLY A 192 -0.46 -10.15 24.75
CA GLY A 192 -0.67 -11.07 25.86
C GLY A 192 -0.06 -12.46 25.58
N ASP A 193 -0.88 -13.50 25.70
CA ASP A 193 -0.48 -14.89 25.48
C ASP A 193 0.05 -15.17 24.06
N ALA A 194 -0.46 -14.43 23.06
CA ALA A 194 -0.03 -14.58 21.67
C ALA A 194 1.39 -13.99 21.42
N PHE A 195 1.93 -13.18 22.34
CA PHE A 195 3.22 -12.51 22.17
C PHE A 195 4.34 -13.47 21.77
N SER A 196 4.48 -14.59 22.50
CA SER A 196 5.51 -15.61 22.24
C SER A 196 5.37 -16.22 20.84
N ALA A 197 4.15 -16.57 20.43
CA ALA A 197 3.88 -17.18 19.13
C ALA A 197 4.17 -16.21 17.98
N VAL A 198 3.70 -14.96 18.08
CA VAL A 198 3.92 -13.92 17.07
C VAL A 198 5.41 -13.62 16.91
N VAL A 199 6.14 -13.46 18.01
CA VAL A 199 7.57 -13.16 17.95
C VAL A 199 8.37 -14.30 17.34
N LYS A 200 8.05 -15.56 17.69
CA LYS A 200 8.65 -16.74 17.05
C LYS A 200 8.39 -16.79 15.55
N LEU A 201 7.16 -16.44 15.12
CA LEU A 201 6.81 -16.37 13.70
C LEU A 201 7.64 -15.30 12.98
N LEU A 202 7.78 -14.10 13.57
CA LEU A 202 8.59 -13.02 13.01
C LEU A 202 10.06 -13.42 12.87
N ASP A 203 10.63 -14.07 13.90
CA ASP A 203 12.01 -14.55 13.86
C ASP A 203 12.20 -15.66 12.81
N LYS A 204 11.24 -16.58 12.67
CA LYS A 204 11.24 -17.62 11.63
C LYS A 204 11.24 -17.00 10.22
N GLN A 205 10.36 -16.02 9.97
CA GLN A 205 10.29 -15.33 8.69
C GLN A 205 11.57 -14.52 8.40
N TRP A 206 12.11 -13.86 9.42
CA TRP A 206 13.36 -13.11 9.31
C TRP A 206 14.53 -14.04 8.96
N LEU A 207 14.64 -15.20 9.59
CA LEU A 207 15.65 -16.22 9.28
C LEU A 207 15.49 -16.75 7.86
N ALA A 208 14.28 -17.10 7.43
CA ALA A 208 14.04 -17.59 6.06
C ALA A 208 14.51 -16.57 5.01
N LYS A 209 14.35 -15.28 5.30
CA LYS A 209 14.75 -14.19 4.40
C LYS A 209 16.26 -13.88 4.41
N ASN A 210 16.93 -14.01 5.57
CA ASN A 210 18.29 -13.52 5.76
C ASN A 210 19.35 -14.61 6.03
N GLY A 211 18.95 -15.79 6.51
CA GLY A 211 19.84 -16.89 6.96
C GLY A 211 20.37 -17.79 5.84
N VAL A 212 19.92 -17.62 4.60
CA VAL A 212 20.41 -18.43 3.47
C VAL A 212 21.80 -17.94 3.03
N LYS A 213 22.84 -18.77 3.19
CA LYS A 213 24.06 -18.64 2.39
C LYS A 213 23.65 -18.71 0.92
N LYS A 214 23.79 -17.62 0.17
CA LYS A 214 23.90 -17.73 -1.29
C LYS A 214 25.20 -18.49 -1.57
N THR A 215 25.16 -19.82 -1.57
CA THR A 215 26.17 -20.63 -2.24
C THR A 215 26.05 -20.31 -3.72
N VAL A 216 26.82 -19.32 -4.17
CA VAL A 216 27.17 -19.24 -5.58
C VAL A 216 28.22 -20.32 -5.76
N ASP A 217 27.79 -21.54 -6.09
CA ASP A 217 28.71 -22.53 -6.64
C ASP A 217 29.07 -22.10 -8.07
N PRO A 218 30.34 -21.78 -8.37
CA PRO A 218 30.75 -21.39 -9.72
C PRO A 218 30.68 -22.55 -10.73
N ALA A 219 30.45 -23.78 -10.26
CA ALA A 219 30.52 -25.01 -11.07
C ALA A 219 29.18 -25.44 -11.70
N SER A 220 28.03 -24.91 -11.26
CA SER A 220 26.72 -25.41 -11.71
C SER A 220 26.20 -24.75 -13.00
N ILE A 221 26.96 -23.85 -13.63
CA ILE A 221 26.58 -23.16 -14.88
C ILE A 221 27.08 -23.88 -16.15
N LYS A 222 27.81 -24.99 -16.01
CA LYS A 222 28.19 -25.83 -17.17
C LYS A 222 27.68 -27.26 -17.00
N HIS A 223 26.39 -27.48 -17.24
CA HIS A 223 25.86 -28.68 -17.92
C HIS A 223 24.33 -28.65 -17.90
N SER A 224 23.73 -27.97 -18.88
CA SER A 224 22.44 -28.34 -19.50
C SER A 224 22.05 -27.33 -20.58
N ILE A 225 22.95 -27.11 -21.54
CA ILE A 225 22.55 -26.66 -22.88
C ILE A 225 22.92 -27.77 -23.84
N LYS A 226 22.06 -28.77 -23.97
CA LYS A 226 21.92 -29.53 -25.22
C LYS A 226 20.62 -30.34 -25.24
N LYS A 227 19.83 -30.03 -26.27
CA LYS A 227 18.74 -30.80 -26.87
C LYS A 227 17.47 -30.97 -26.05
N GLN A 228 16.42 -30.24 -26.43
CA GLN A 228 15.22 -30.83 -27.05
C GLN A 228 14.17 -29.74 -27.35
N THR A 229 13.80 -29.64 -28.63
CA THR A 229 12.46 -29.28 -29.11
C THR A 229 12.14 -30.27 -30.24
N PRO A 230 10.88 -30.49 -30.60
CA PRO A 230 9.65 -30.56 -29.78
C PRO A 230 8.91 -31.89 -30.02
N ASN A 231 8.10 -32.38 -29.08
CA ASN A 231 6.98 -33.23 -29.50
C ASN A 231 5.74 -33.09 -28.63
N LYS A 232 4.61 -33.23 -29.31
CA LYS A 232 3.23 -33.06 -28.88
C LYS A 232 2.80 -34.13 -27.88
N ALA A 233 1.77 -33.75 -27.12
CA ALA A 233 0.88 -34.59 -26.32
C ALA A 233 1.54 -35.29 -25.13
N ASP A 234 1.37 -34.70 -23.94
CA ASP A 234 0.34 -35.24 -23.05
C ASP A 234 -0.03 -34.22 -21.98
N SER A 235 -1.33 -34.02 -21.87
CA SER A 235 -2.00 -33.38 -20.75
C SER A 235 -1.84 -34.25 -19.51
N SER A 236 -1.03 -33.84 -18.54
CA SER A 236 -1.28 -34.06 -17.11
C SER A 236 -0.18 -33.41 -16.27
N MET A 237 -0.59 -32.89 -15.11
CA MET A 237 0.25 -32.47 -13.99
C MET A 237 1.06 -31.18 -14.15
N LEU A 238 0.36 -30.06 -13.93
CA LEU A 238 0.90 -28.93 -13.18
C LEU A 238 0.03 -28.76 -11.92
N GLU A 239 0.26 -29.62 -10.94
CA GLU A 239 0.01 -29.26 -9.54
C GLU A 239 1.02 -28.18 -9.17
N THR A 240 0.61 -26.93 -9.28
CA THR A 240 1.31 -25.84 -8.62
C THR A 240 1.03 -25.97 -7.13
N THR A 241 2.04 -26.42 -6.39
CA THR A 241 2.07 -26.37 -4.93
C THR A 241 1.71 -24.98 -4.45
N GLU A 242 0.67 -24.95 -3.63
CA GLU A 242 0.07 -23.82 -2.94
C GLU A 242 1.10 -23.00 -2.18
N VAL A 243 1.05 -21.69 -2.38
CA VAL A 243 1.49 -20.72 -1.38
C VAL A 243 0.25 -19.91 -1.05
N ASP A 244 -0.40 -20.29 0.05
CA ASP A 244 -1.41 -19.47 0.74
C ASP A 244 -0.75 -18.17 1.19
N GLU A 245 -0.77 -17.17 0.30
CA GLU A 245 -0.69 -15.75 0.66
C GLU A 245 -2.13 -15.26 0.71
N ASP A 246 -2.59 -14.77 1.86
CA ASP A 246 -3.93 -14.18 2.03
C ASP A 246 -4.11 -12.94 1.12
N LEU A 247 -4.39 -13.18 -0.16
CA LEU A 247 -4.82 -12.17 -1.10
C LEU A 247 -6.22 -11.69 -0.70
N PRO A 248 -6.54 -10.39 -0.78
CA PRO A 248 -7.89 -9.90 -0.53
C PRO A 248 -8.93 -10.70 -1.33
N LEU A 249 -10.10 -10.98 -0.73
CA LEU A 249 -11.15 -11.85 -1.31
C LEU A 249 -11.46 -11.53 -2.79
N GLU A 250 -11.45 -10.25 -3.15
CA GLU A 250 -11.71 -9.78 -4.51
C GLU A 250 -10.59 -10.15 -5.51
N GLU A 251 -9.33 -10.19 -5.06
CA GLU A 251 -8.19 -10.62 -5.88
C GLU A 251 -8.19 -12.15 -6.04
N GLN A 252 -8.57 -12.91 -4.99
CA GLN A 252 -8.78 -14.36 -5.11
C GLN A 252 -9.89 -14.68 -6.14
N GLN A 253 -11.01 -13.96 -6.07
CA GLN A 253 -12.11 -14.09 -7.02
C GLN A 253 -11.66 -13.72 -8.44
N TYR A 254 -10.93 -12.63 -8.62
CA TYR A 254 -10.38 -12.22 -9.90
C TYR A 254 -9.48 -13.30 -10.52
N GLN A 255 -8.55 -13.87 -9.75
CA GLN A 255 -7.66 -14.93 -10.22
C GLN A 255 -8.44 -16.22 -10.55
N SER A 256 -9.43 -16.58 -9.74
CA SER A 256 -10.28 -17.76 -10.00
C SER A 256 -11.05 -17.64 -11.33
N LEU A 257 -11.68 -16.49 -11.58
CA LEU A 257 -12.41 -16.20 -12.82
C LEU A 257 -11.45 -16.16 -14.02
N ARG A 258 -10.26 -15.58 -13.85
CA ARG A 258 -9.23 -15.53 -14.89
C ARG A 258 -8.73 -16.92 -15.28
N ASN A 259 -8.57 -17.81 -14.32
CA ASN A 259 -8.18 -19.20 -14.57
C ASN A 259 -9.32 -19.99 -15.23
N LYS A 260 -10.56 -19.82 -14.77
CA LYS A 260 -11.75 -20.44 -15.39
C LYS A 260 -11.90 -20.03 -16.86
N ALA A 261 -11.67 -18.74 -17.17
CA ALA A 261 -11.72 -18.22 -18.53
C ALA A 261 -10.73 -18.91 -19.48
N ARG A 262 -9.57 -19.37 -18.98
CA ARG A 262 -8.56 -20.06 -19.78
C ARG A 262 -8.87 -21.53 -20.02
N GLN A 263 -9.66 -22.15 -19.15
CA GLN A 263 -9.87 -23.60 -19.14
C GLN A 263 -11.21 -24.03 -19.74
N THR A 264 -12.31 -23.35 -19.36
CA THR A 264 -13.67 -23.83 -19.65
C THR A 264 -14.54 -22.80 -20.38
N GLY A 265 -14.03 -21.58 -20.59
CA GLY A 265 -14.81 -20.44 -21.08
C GLY A 265 -15.69 -19.84 -19.99
N LEU A 266 -16.04 -18.56 -20.13
CA LEU A 266 -16.88 -17.84 -19.15
C LEU A 266 -18.31 -17.69 -19.66
N ASN A 267 -19.27 -17.79 -18.75
CA ASN A 267 -20.63 -17.34 -19.03
C ASN A 267 -20.71 -15.80 -19.03
N GLN A 268 -21.78 -15.21 -19.57
CA GLN A 268 -21.89 -13.76 -19.75
C GLN A 268 -21.79 -12.96 -18.44
N ALA A 269 -22.38 -13.45 -17.35
CA ALA A 269 -22.27 -12.83 -16.03
C ALA A 269 -20.84 -12.87 -15.48
N GLU A 270 -20.18 -14.01 -15.60
CA GLU A 270 -18.79 -14.21 -15.14
C GLU A 270 -17.80 -13.39 -15.98
N ALA A 271 -18.07 -13.24 -17.29
CA ALA A 271 -17.29 -12.39 -18.19
C ALA A 271 -17.40 -10.91 -17.77
N PHE A 272 -18.58 -10.46 -17.36
CA PHE A 272 -18.80 -9.10 -16.85
C PHE A 272 -18.12 -8.87 -15.50
N GLU A 273 -18.20 -9.84 -14.58
CA GLU A 273 -17.50 -9.77 -13.30
C GLU A 273 -15.98 -9.71 -13.50
N LEU A 274 -15.44 -10.56 -14.38
CA LEU A 274 -14.02 -10.51 -14.72
C LEU A 274 -13.61 -9.16 -15.34
N ALA A 275 -14.44 -8.58 -16.20
CA ALA A 275 -14.18 -7.25 -16.77
C ALA A 275 -14.21 -6.14 -15.70
N THR A 276 -15.09 -6.26 -14.70
CA THR A 276 -15.20 -5.33 -13.58
C THR A 276 -13.96 -5.42 -12.67
N TYR A 277 -13.50 -6.62 -12.35
CA TYR A 277 -12.24 -6.82 -11.62
C TYR A 277 -11.03 -6.35 -12.43
N ALA A 278 -11.00 -6.60 -13.75
CA ALA A 278 -9.96 -6.08 -14.63
C ALA A 278 -9.92 -4.54 -14.64
N GLU A 279 -11.07 -3.86 -14.56
CA GLU A 279 -11.12 -2.40 -14.41
C GLU A 279 -10.43 -1.93 -13.12
N LYS A 280 -10.63 -2.67 -12.02
CA LYS A 280 -10.08 -2.36 -10.70
C LYS A 280 -8.57 -2.63 -10.61
N PHE A 281 -8.11 -3.74 -11.18
CA PHE A 281 -6.73 -4.24 -10.98
C PHE A 281 -5.80 -3.97 -12.17
N GLU A 282 -6.31 -4.03 -13.41
CA GLU A 282 -5.52 -3.82 -14.64
C GLU A 282 -5.80 -2.44 -15.29
N GLY A 283 -6.86 -1.76 -14.85
CA GLY A 283 -7.23 -0.41 -15.27
C GLY A 283 -8.24 -0.34 -16.42
N LYS A 284 -8.76 0.86 -16.67
CA LYS A 284 -9.88 1.13 -17.60
C LYS A 284 -9.63 0.65 -19.04
N ALA A 285 -8.40 0.76 -19.54
CA ALA A 285 -8.06 0.36 -20.91
C ALA A 285 -8.15 -1.17 -21.14
N ALA A 286 -7.70 -1.95 -20.15
CA ALA A 286 -7.85 -3.41 -20.18
C ALA A 286 -9.32 -3.83 -20.11
N ALA A 287 -10.09 -3.17 -19.24
CA ALA A 287 -11.52 -3.43 -19.08
C ALA A 287 -12.34 -3.14 -20.36
N ILE A 288 -12.05 -2.05 -21.08
CA ILE A 288 -12.75 -1.72 -22.35
C ILE A 288 -12.65 -2.87 -23.35
N THR A 289 -11.47 -3.49 -23.49
CA THR A 289 -11.27 -4.61 -24.43
C THR A 289 -12.14 -5.81 -24.06
N MET A 290 -12.33 -6.04 -22.75
CA MET A 290 -13.17 -7.13 -22.23
C MET A 290 -14.66 -6.82 -22.38
N TYR A 291 -15.09 -5.60 -22.07
CA TYR A 291 -16.45 -5.14 -22.30
C TYR A 291 -16.85 -5.17 -23.79
N GLN A 292 -15.94 -4.81 -24.70
CA GLN A 292 -16.18 -4.92 -26.15
C GLN A 292 -16.41 -6.37 -26.60
N LYS A 293 -15.71 -7.35 -26.02
CA LYS A 293 -15.97 -8.77 -26.31
C LYS A 293 -17.35 -9.20 -25.84
N ILE A 294 -17.80 -8.73 -24.67
CA ILE A 294 -19.14 -9.00 -24.14
C ILE A 294 -20.22 -8.36 -25.02
N LEU A 295 -20.01 -7.13 -25.50
CA LEU A 295 -20.97 -6.45 -26.38
C LEU A 295 -21.04 -7.06 -27.78
N LYS A 296 -19.97 -7.70 -28.26
CA LYS A 296 -20.00 -8.47 -29.52
C LYS A 296 -20.87 -9.73 -29.42
N SER A 297 -20.90 -10.39 -28.26
CA SER A 297 -21.74 -11.57 -28.03
C SER A 297 -23.15 -11.22 -27.54
N ASN A 298 -23.31 -10.10 -26.82
CA ASN A 298 -24.61 -9.61 -26.35
C ASN A 298 -24.69 -8.07 -26.47
N PRO A 299 -25.17 -7.54 -27.60
CA PRO A 299 -25.26 -6.10 -27.85
C PRO A 299 -26.26 -5.34 -26.97
N THR A 300 -27.08 -6.04 -26.19
CA THR A 300 -28.14 -5.48 -25.33
C THR A 300 -27.84 -5.62 -23.84
N HIS A 301 -26.63 -6.02 -23.46
CA HIS A 301 -26.28 -6.20 -22.06
C HIS A 301 -26.12 -4.87 -21.30
N ALA A 302 -27.20 -4.43 -20.65
CA ALA A 302 -27.33 -3.10 -20.03
C ALA A 302 -26.21 -2.71 -19.07
N LYS A 303 -25.77 -3.64 -18.19
CA LYS A 303 -24.69 -3.41 -17.22
C LYS A 303 -23.33 -3.11 -17.88
N THR A 304 -23.00 -3.81 -18.96
CA THR A 304 -21.76 -3.54 -19.72
C THR A 304 -21.86 -2.23 -20.50
N ILE A 305 -23.00 -1.96 -21.13
CA ILE A 305 -23.23 -0.69 -21.84
C ILE A 305 -23.05 0.48 -20.88
N PHE A 306 -23.62 0.39 -19.67
CA PHE A 306 -23.43 1.37 -18.61
C PHE A 306 -21.96 1.54 -18.20
N ALA A 307 -21.25 0.44 -17.94
CA ALA A 307 -19.85 0.47 -17.54
C ALA A 307 -18.96 1.15 -18.61
N VAL A 308 -19.18 0.85 -19.89
CA VAL A 308 -18.48 1.48 -21.02
C VAL A 308 -18.82 2.97 -21.11
N GLY A 309 -20.10 3.35 -21.01
CA GLY A 309 -20.51 4.75 -21.05
C GLY A 309 -19.90 5.58 -19.93
N ARG A 310 -19.85 5.04 -18.70
CA ARG A 310 -19.19 5.65 -17.54
C ARG A 310 -17.69 5.84 -17.78
N ILE A 311 -17.01 4.83 -18.33
CA ILE A 311 -15.57 4.91 -18.62
C ILE A 311 -15.28 5.98 -19.67
N LEU A 312 -16.05 6.02 -20.77
CA LEU A 312 -15.87 7.00 -21.85
C LEU A 312 -16.07 8.44 -21.38
N LEU A 313 -17.12 8.71 -20.59
CA LEU A 313 -17.33 10.05 -20.02
C LEU A 313 -16.24 10.44 -19.02
N SER A 314 -15.70 9.47 -18.26
CA SER A 314 -14.55 9.74 -17.38
C SER A 314 -13.26 10.08 -18.14
N SER A 315 -13.19 9.71 -19.42
CA SER A 315 -12.13 10.07 -20.37
C SER A 315 -12.48 11.31 -21.21
N ASN A 316 -13.56 12.02 -20.86
CA ASN A 316 -14.08 13.21 -21.54
C ASN A 316 -14.53 12.96 -23.00
N ASP A 317 -14.86 11.72 -23.37
CA ASP A 317 -15.37 11.37 -24.70
C ASP A 317 -16.90 11.56 -24.76
N PRO A 318 -17.43 12.50 -25.58
CA PRO A 318 -18.86 12.77 -25.67
C PRO A 318 -19.68 11.58 -26.19
N SER A 319 -19.04 10.59 -26.83
CA SER A 319 -19.70 9.36 -27.29
C SER A 319 -20.31 8.56 -26.13
N GLY A 320 -19.79 8.76 -24.90
CA GLY A 320 -20.29 8.13 -23.68
C GLY A 320 -21.73 8.54 -23.32
N VAL A 321 -22.20 9.72 -23.74
CA VAL A 321 -23.57 10.20 -23.47
C VAL A 321 -24.61 9.28 -24.12
N LYS A 322 -24.48 9.06 -25.44
CA LYS A 322 -25.40 8.19 -26.21
C LYS A 322 -25.40 6.75 -25.69
N ILE A 323 -24.25 6.28 -25.21
CA ILE A 323 -24.08 4.93 -24.67
C ILE A 323 -24.79 4.82 -23.31
N LEU A 324 -24.68 5.83 -22.44
CA LEU A 324 -25.42 5.84 -21.17
C LEU A 324 -26.94 5.98 -21.38
N GLU A 325 -27.39 6.82 -22.30
CA GLU A 325 -28.82 6.91 -22.65
C GLU A 325 -29.38 5.57 -23.15
N LYS A 326 -28.59 4.83 -23.93
CA LYS A 326 -28.95 3.46 -24.33
C LYS A 326 -28.97 2.48 -23.16
N ALA A 327 -28.09 2.63 -22.17
CA ALA A 327 -28.17 1.81 -20.95
C ALA A 327 -29.45 2.09 -20.15
N MET A 328 -29.84 3.37 -20.08
CA MET A 328 -31.06 3.83 -19.38
C MET A 328 -32.34 3.30 -20.01
N SER A 329 -32.38 3.09 -21.33
CA SER A 329 -33.56 2.50 -21.99
C SER A 329 -33.66 0.98 -21.80
N LEU A 330 -32.55 0.31 -21.49
CA LEU A 330 -32.48 -1.14 -21.33
C LEU A 330 -32.68 -1.61 -19.88
N ASP A 331 -32.26 -0.81 -18.89
CA ASP A 331 -32.41 -1.15 -17.48
C ASP A 331 -32.83 0.08 -16.64
N LYS A 332 -34.03 -0.01 -16.06
CA LYS A 332 -34.59 1.05 -15.22
C LYS A 332 -33.80 1.27 -13.94
N GLY A 333 -33.15 0.25 -13.40
CA GLY A 333 -32.35 0.35 -12.17
C GLY A 333 -31.09 1.21 -12.32
N VAL A 334 -30.63 1.42 -13.56
CA VAL A 334 -29.42 2.17 -13.88
C VAL A 334 -29.70 3.65 -14.15
N ILE A 335 -30.97 4.03 -14.32
CA ILE A 335 -31.38 5.39 -14.73
C ILE A 335 -30.88 6.45 -13.75
N ALA A 336 -31.08 6.26 -12.44
CA ALA A 336 -30.63 7.24 -11.44
C ALA A 336 -29.11 7.44 -11.49
N GLN A 337 -28.35 6.34 -11.55
CA GLN A 337 -26.87 6.38 -11.56
C GLN A 337 -26.33 7.01 -12.86
N ALA A 338 -26.94 6.69 -14.01
CA ALA A 338 -26.57 7.27 -15.30
C ALA A 338 -26.86 8.77 -15.37
N CYS A 339 -28.02 9.21 -14.88
CA CYS A 339 -28.38 10.63 -14.79
C CYS A 339 -27.38 11.43 -13.93
N TRP A 340 -26.95 10.88 -12.79
CA TRP A 340 -25.93 11.52 -11.96
C TRP A 340 -24.60 11.71 -12.68
N ILE A 341 -24.16 10.71 -13.46
CA ILE A 341 -22.92 10.78 -14.25
C ILE A 341 -23.06 11.83 -15.37
N LEU A 342 -24.19 11.86 -16.06
CA LEU A 342 -24.47 12.83 -17.12
C LEU A 342 -24.54 14.26 -16.60
N ALA A 343 -25.22 14.49 -15.47
CA ALA A 343 -25.27 15.80 -14.83
C ALA A 343 -23.87 16.32 -14.45
N LYS A 344 -23.03 15.45 -13.86
CA LYS A 344 -21.65 15.80 -13.53
C LYS A 344 -20.82 16.16 -14.78
N TYR A 345 -21.03 15.42 -15.88
CA TYR A 345 -20.36 15.69 -17.16
C TYR A 345 -20.78 17.05 -17.74
N TYR A 346 -22.07 17.35 -17.86
CA TYR A 346 -22.55 18.63 -18.38
C TYR A 346 -22.15 19.82 -17.49
N LYS A 347 -22.14 19.63 -16.17
CA LYS A 347 -21.61 20.64 -15.24
C LYS A 347 -20.12 20.93 -15.49
N SER A 348 -19.33 19.90 -15.81
CA SER A 348 -17.90 20.09 -16.13
C SER A 348 -17.67 20.81 -17.48
N LEU A 349 -18.67 20.80 -18.36
CA LEU A 349 -18.68 21.54 -19.63
C LEU A 349 -19.29 22.95 -19.50
N GLY A 350 -19.83 23.32 -18.34
CA GLY A 350 -20.52 24.59 -18.11
C GLY A 350 -21.98 24.64 -18.62
N ASP A 351 -22.57 23.51 -18.99
CA ASP A 351 -23.98 23.40 -19.43
C ASP A 351 -24.89 23.10 -18.22
N ASP A 352 -25.15 24.13 -17.41
CA ASP A 352 -25.94 24.03 -16.17
C ASP A 352 -27.42 23.72 -16.40
N ASN A 353 -27.93 23.96 -17.61
CA ASN A 353 -29.32 23.67 -17.95
C ASN A 353 -29.53 22.16 -18.09
N ARG A 354 -28.71 21.50 -18.91
CA ARG A 354 -28.78 20.04 -19.07
C ARG A 354 -28.39 19.31 -17.78
N SER A 355 -27.43 19.85 -17.04
CA SER A 355 -27.06 19.30 -15.73
C SER A 355 -28.26 19.21 -14.79
N ARG A 356 -29.07 20.27 -14.70
CA ARG A 356 -30.29 20.29 -13.87
C ARG A 356 -31.36 19.33 -14.36
N GLU A 357 -31.60 19.26 -15.66
CA GLU A 357 -32.56 18.35 -16.27
C GLU A 357 -32.27 16.87 -15.90
N TYR A 358 -30.99 16.47 -15.96
CA TYR A 358 -30.59 15.12 -15.56
C TYR A 358 -30.70 14.88 -14.05
N LEU A 359 -30.44 15.89 -13.21
CA LEU A 359 -30.62 15.77 -11.75
C LEU A 359 -32.09 15.62 -11.36
N GLU A 360 -33.00 16.38 -11.98
CA GLU A 360 -34.44 16.25 -11.76
C GLU A 360 -34.94 14.86 -12.19
N ARG A 361 -34.45 14.37 -13.34
CA ARG A 361 -34.77 13.02 -13.80
C ARG A 361 -34.24 11.93 -12.85
N ALA A 362 -33.06 12.12 -12.24
CA ALA A 362 -32.55 11.21 -11.22
C ALA A 362 -33.43 11.20 -9.97
N ALA A 363 -33.83 12.39 -9.48
CA ALA A 363 -34.66 12.56 -8.29
C ALA A 363 -36.05 11.91 -8.45
N ASN A 364 -36.69 12.12 -9.60
CA ASN A 364 -38.00 11.54 -9.91
C ASN A 364 -37.98 10.01 -9.94
N VAL A 365 -36.89 9.42 -10.43
CA VAL A 365 -36.74 7.96 -10.47
C VAL A 365 -36.43 7.38 -9.09
N SER A 366 -35.63 8.08 -8.27
CA SER A 366 -35.39 7.66 -6.88
C SER A 366 -36.60 7.82 -5.97
N ALA A 367 -37.55 8.69 -6.31
CA ALA A 367 -38.82 8.85 -5.58
C ALA A 367 -39.88 7.83 -6.01
N ALA A 368 -39.71 7.19 -7.18
CA ALA A 368 -40.66 6.23 -7.76
C ALA A 368 -40.23 4.75 -7.60
N ALA A 369 -39.00 4.51 -7.12
CA ALA A 369 -38.45 3.19 -6.81
C ALA A 369 -38.54 2.92 -5.31
#